data_AF-A0A6B3RT47-F1
#
_entry.id   AF-A0A6B3RT47-F1
#
_cell.length_a   1.000
_cell.length_b   1.000
_cell.length_c   1.000
_cell.angle_alpha   90.00
_cell.angle_beta   90.00
_cell.angle_gamma   90.00
#
_symmetry.space_group_name_H-M   'P 1'
#
loop_
_entity.id
_entity.type
_entity.pdbx_description
1 polymer ?
#
loop_
_entity_poly.entity_id
_entity_poly.type
_entity_poly.pdbx_seq_one_letter_code
_entity_poly.pdbx_strand_id
1 'polypeptide(L)'
;MTESWAQAIIPQFLDLTASRQIEIEIERGNLEAGTDPKHAAREIGKIVHKIAGTAASLGFPGLGAQAQTVESLCHQAAASPARDLDPALKRHLLRALDDLNQELDRVLVTTV
;
A
#
# COMPACT_ATOMS: atom_id res chain seq x y z
N MET A 1 -31.78 0.93 4.19
CA MET A 1 -31.32 2.34 4.31
C MET A 1 -29.83 2.36 4.58
N THR A 2 -29.06 1.86 3.63
CA THR A 2 -27.60 1.70 3.63
C THR A 2 -27.28 2.01 2.15
N GLU A 3 -26.69 3.13 1.72
CA GLU A 3 -25.42 3.74 2.13
C GLU A 3 -25.26 5.16 1.51
N SER A 4 -26.12 6.12 1.85
CA SER A 4 -25.98 7.50 1.33
C SER A 4 -24.64 8.16 1.73
N TRP A 5 -24.08 7.77 2.87
CA TRP A 5 -22.81 8.31 3.36
C TRP A 5 -21.59 7.69 2.66
N ALA A 6 -21.62 6.39 2.35
CA ALA A 6 -20.50 5.74 1.66
C ALA A 6 -20.40 6.26 0.22
N GLN A 7 -21.54 6.45 -0.46
CA GLN A 7 -21.58 7.09 -1.78
C GLN A 7 -20.97 8.50 -1.79
N ALA A 8 -21.04 9.24 -0.68
CA ALA A 8 -20.44 10.56 -0.57
C ALA A 8 -18.92 10.54 -0.31
N ILE A 9 -18.40 9.46 0.31
CA ILE A 9 -17.00 9.36 0.74
C ILE A 9 -16.15 8.54 -0.24
N ILE A 10 -16.73 7.57 -0.94
CA ILE A 10 -16.02 6.70 -1.89
C ILE A 10 -15.23 7.50 -2.93
N PRO A 11 -15.77 8.55 -3.60
CA PRO A 11 -14.99 9.33 -4.56
C PRO A 11 -13.74 9.96 -3.95
N GLN A 12 -13.86 10.56 -2.76
CA GLN A 12 -12.72 11.16 -2.05
C GLN A 12 -11.70 10.11 -1.61
N PHE A 13 -12.16 8.94 -1.19
CA PHE A 13 -11.28 7.82 -0.87
C PHE A 13 -10.49 7.36 -2.10
N LEU A 14 -11.13 7.27 -3.27
CA LEU A 14 -10.48 6.87 -4.52
C LEU A 14 -9.47 7.91 -4.99
N ASP A 15 -9.80 9.20 -4.96
CA ASP A 15 -8.88 10.30 -5.31
C ASP A 15 -7.62 10.30 -4.42
N LEU A 16 -7.83 10.13 -3.11
CA LEU A 16 -6.71 10.01 -2.15
C LEU A 16 -5.91 8.74 -2.39
N THR A 17 -6.55 7.64 -2.77
CA THR A 17 -5.90 6.36 -3.04
C THR A 17 -5.07 6.41 -4.32
N ALA A 18 -5.53 7.11 -5.37
CA ALA A 18 -4.75 7.38 -6.58
C ALA A 18 -3.49 8.19 -6.27
N SER A 19 -3.59 9.23 -5.43
CA SER A 19 -2.42 10.00 -4.99
C SER A 19 -1.42 9.11 -4.22
N ARG A 20 -1.92 8.23 -3.35
CA ARG A 20 -1.10 7.29 -2.57
C ARG A 20 -0.44 6.21 -3.44
N GLN A 21 -1.07 5.80 -4.54
CA GLN A 21 -0.46 4.86 -5.50
C GLN A 21 0.83 5.45 -6.06
N ILE A 22 0.80 6.73 -6.47
CA ILE A 22 1.98 7.44 -6.97
C ILE A 22 3.07 7.53 -5.88
N GLU A 23 2.70 7.86 -4.64
CA GLU A 23 3.65 7.88 -3.52
C GLU A 23 4.30 6.50 -3.27
N ILE A 24 3.52 5.42 -3.35
CA ILE A 24 4.04 4.04 -3.23
C ILE A 24 5.02 3.72 -4.36
N GLU A 25 4.74 4.12 -5.60
CA GLU A 25 5.62 3.88 -6.74
C GLU A 25 6.96 4.62 -6.62
N ILE A 26 6.95 5.86 -6.12
CA ILE A 26 8.17 6.62 -5.83
C ILE A 26 9.04 5.88 -4.81
N GLU A 27 8.45 5.47 -3.68
CA GLU A 27 9.20 4.77 -2.64
C GLU A 27 9.60 3.35 -3.05
N ARG A 28 8.81 2.69 -3.91
CA ARG A 28 9.22 1.43 -4.54
C ARG A 28 10.50 1.64 -5.36
N GLY A 29 10.61 2.72 -6.12
CA GLY A 29 11.83 3.05 -6.85
C GLY A 29 13.04 3.21 -5.92
N ASN A 30 12.89 3.88 -4.78
CA ASN A 30 13.94 4.00 -3.76
C ASN A 30 14.34 2.64 -3.18
N LEU A 31 13.34 1.79 -2.88
CA LEU A 31 13.54 0.43 -2.39
C LEU A 31 14.31 -0.42 -3.41
N GLU A 32 13.95 -0.36 -4.69
CA GLU A 32 14.59 -1.09 -5.79
C GLU A 32 16.04 -0.64 -5.97
N ALA A 33 16.29 0.67 -6.04
CA ALA A 33 17.62 1.27 -6.16
C ALA A 33 18.54 0.96 -4.97
N GLY A 34 17.97 0.63 -3.80
CA GLY A 34 18.75 0.38 -2.58
C GLY A 34 19.25 1.66 -1.92
N THR A 35 18.71 2.81 -2.31
CA THR A 35 18.98 4.11 -1.68
C THR A 35 18.13 4.20 -0.41
N ASP A 36 18.70 3.80 0.73
CA ASP A 36 18.02 3.68 2.03
C ASP A 36 16.71 2.83 1.98
N PRO A 37 16.83 1.52 1.73
CA PRO A 37 15.67 0.64 1.53
C PRO A 37 14.79 0.51 2.79
N LYS A 38 15.34 0.80 3.98
CA LYS A 38 14.58 0.79 5.23
C LYS A 38 13.71 2.02 5.38
N HIS A 39 14.22 3.19 4.99
CA HIS A 39 13.41 4.39 4.91
C HIS A 39 12.25 4.19 3.94
N ALA A 40 12.54 3.74 2.72
CA ALA A 40 11.53 3.47 1.70
C ALA A 40 10.45 2.50 2.20
N ALA A 41 10.85 1.36 2.77
CA ALA A 41 9.91 0.39 3.35
C ALA A 41 9.04 1.00 4.47
N ARG A 42 9.59 1.89 5.30
CA ARG A 42 8.84 2.57 6.35
C ARG A 42 7.81 3.56 5.79
N GLU A 43 8.19 4.35 4.80
CA GLU A 43 7.26 5.32 4.19
C GLU A 43 6.12 4.60 3.46
N ILE A 44 6.42 3.53 2.71
CA ILE A 44 5.42 2.61 2.13
C ILE A 44 4.47 2.12 3.22
N GLY A 45 5.00 1.64 4.35
CA GLY A 45 4.22 1.13 5.49
C GLY A 45 3.17 2.15 5.99
N LYS A 46 3.56 3.42 6.12
CA LYS A 46 2.63 4.50 6.54
C LYS A 46 1.51 4.75 5.53
N ILE A 47 1.82 4.64 4.24
CA ILE A 47 0.84 4.87 3.18
C ILE A 47 -0.17 3.72 3.16
N VAL A 48 0.30 2.47 3.13
CA VAL A 48 -0.56 1.29 3.07
C VAL A 48 -1.41 1.11 4.34
N HIS A 49 -0.93 1.54 5.51
CA HIS A 49 -1.72 1.59 6.73
C HIS A 49 -3.03 2.39 6.54
N LYS A 50 -2.94 3.56 5.89
CA LYS A 50 -4.12 4.43 5.63
C LYS A 50 -5.10 3.77 4.66
N ILE A 51 -4.58 3.06 3.66
CA ILE A 51 -5.38 2.31 2.69
C ILE A 51 -6.09 1.16 3.41
N ALA A 52 -5.35 0.31 4.13
CA ALA A 52 -5.89 -0.83 4.86
C ALA A 52 -7.00 -0.43 5.85
N GLY A 53 -6.78 0.65 6.60
CA GLY A 53 -7.74 1.13 7.61
C GLY A 53 -9.08 1.63 7.07
N THR A 54 -9.18 1.92 5.77
CA THR A 54 -10.39 2.49 5.16
C THR A 54 -10.99 1.62 4.06
N ALA A 55 -10.17 0.86 3.32
CA ALA A 55 -10.59 0.07 2.17
C ALA A 55 -11.65 -0.99 2.52
N ALA A 56 -11.45 -1.77 3.59
CA ALA A 56 -12.39 -2.84 3.97
C ALA A 56 -13.79 -2.29 4.34
N SER A 57 -13.82 -1.18 5.09
CA SER A 57 -15.05 -0.52 5.54
C SER A 57 -15.83 0.15 4.39
N LEU A 58 -15.17 0.42 3.26
CA LEU A 58 -15.76 1.06 2.08
C LEU A 58 -16.09 0.07 0.96
N GLY A 59 -16.02 -1.24 1.22
CA GLY A 59 -16.38 -2.27 0.24
C GLY A 59 -15.24 -2.75 -0.64
N PHE A 60 -13.98 -2.44 -0.30
CA PHE A 60 -12.78 -2.88 -1.02
C PHE A 60 -11.93 -3.87 -0.20
N PRO A 61 -12.46 -5.07 0.14
CA PRO A 61 -11.76 -6.01 1.02
C PRO A 61 -10.47 -6.57 0.39
N GLY A 62 -10.43 -6.74 -0.94
CA GLY A 62 -9.23 -7.17 -1.66
C GLY A 62 -8.07 -6.17 -1.48
N LEU A 63 -8.34 -4.90 -1.77
CA LEU A 63 -7.39 -3.80 -1.54
C LEU A 63 -6.93 -3.72 -0.09
N GLY A 64 -7.86 -3.84 0.87
CA GLY A 64 -7.54 -3.85 2.30
C GLY A 64 -6.57 -4.99 2.68
N ALA A 65 -6.81 -6.20 2.19
CA ALA A 65 -5.97 -7.37 2.48
C ALA A 65 -4.56 -7.25 1.88
N GLN A 66 -4.44 -6.74 0.65
CA GLN A 66 -3.13 -6.51 0.03
C GLN A 66 -2.35 -5.42 0.76
N ALA A 67 -3.00 -4.31 1.10
CA ALA A 67 -2.38 -3.22 1.86
C ALA A 67 -1.87 -3.71 3.23
N GLN A 68 -2.64 -4.54 3.94
CA GLN A 68 -2.24 -5.13 5.21
C GLN A 68 -1.06 -6.11 5.08
N THR A 69 -1.00 -6.86 3.98
CA THR A 69 0.13 -7.76 3.68
C THR A 69 1.42 -6.96 3.51
N VAL A 70 1.37 -5.88 2.73
CA VAL A 70 2.51 -4.96 2.55
C VAL A 70 2.89 -4.31 3.89
N GLU A 71 1.92 -3.84 4.67
CA GLU A 71 2.12 -3.23 5.99
C GLU A 71 2.90 -4.17 6.93
N SER A 72 2.52 -5.45 6.97
CA SER A 72 3.20 -6.46 7.78
C SER A 72 4.67 -6.65 7.38
N LEU A 73 4.97 -6.68 6.09
CA LEU A 73 6.34 -6.82 5.57
C LEU A 73 7.17 -5.56 5.88
N CYS A 74 6.57 -4.37 5.81
CA CYS A 74 7.21 -3.12 6.22
C CYS A 74 7.52 -3.10 7.73
N HIS A 75 6.64 -3.64 8.57
CA HIS A 75 6.91 -3.80 10.00
C HIS A 75 8.07 -4.77 10.26
N GLN A 76 8.13 -5.89 9.54
CA GLN A 76 9.27 -6.83 9.62
C GLN A 76 10.58 -6.14 9.20
N ALA A 77 10.55 -5.33 8.15
CA ALA A 77 11.70 -4.56 7.69
C ALA A 77 12.20 -3.57 8.74
N ALA A 78 11.27 -2.90 9.43
CA ALA A 78 11.58 -1.95 10.50
C ALA A 78 12.08 -2.62 11.79
N ALA A 79 11.57 -3.81 12.12
CA ALA A 79 11.95 -4.55 13.32
C ALA A 79 13.35 -5.18 13.24
N SER A 80 13.89 -5.38 12.04
CA SER A 80 15.23 -5.91 11.85
C SER A 80 16.28 -4.93 12.40
N PRO A 81 17.24 -5.37 13.24
CA PRO A 81 18.32 -4.51 13.75
C PRO A 81 19.43 -4.26 12.70
N ALA A 82 19.45 -5.01 11.60
CA ALA A 82 20.47 -4.88 10.56
C ALA A 82 20.43 -3.48 9.93
N ARG A 83 21.56 -2.96 9.45
CA ARG A 83 21.55 -1.66 8.74
C ARG A 83 20.81 -1.75 7.41
N ASP A 84 20.99 -2.86 6.71
CA ASP A 84 20.40 -3.11 5.40
C ASP A 84 19.13 -3.97 5.52
N LEU A 85 18.31 -3.92 4.46
CA LEU A 85 17.14 -4.78 4.35
C LEU A 85 17.57 -6.19 3.92
N ASP A 86 17.07 -7.21 4.59
CA ASP A 86 17.29 -8.60 4.19
C ASP A 86 16.86 -8.80 2.71
N PRO A 87 17.72 -9.38 1.84
CA PRO A 87 17.40 -9.51 0.41
C PRO A 87 16.17 -10.37 0.11
N ALA A 88 15.88 -11.39 0.91
CA ALA A 88 14.67 -12.19 0.77
C ALA A 88 13.44 -11.40 1.17
N LEU A 89 13.51 -10.66 2.29
CA LEU A 89 12.43 -9.76 2.70
C LEU A 89 12.19 -8.66 1.66
N LYS A 90 13.24 -8.07 1.08
CA LYS A 90 13.13 -7.10 -0.03
C LYS A 90 12.37 -7.70 -1.20
N ARG A 91 12.72 -8.91 -1.65
CA ARG A 91 12.01 -9.59 -2.76
C ARG A 91 10.55 -9.86 -2.42
N HIS A 92 10.25 -10.28 -1.19
CA HIS A 92 8.87 -10.52 -0.76
C HIS A 92 8.06 -9.22 -0.73
N LEU A 93 8.64 -8.14 -0.23
CA LEU A 93 8.01 -6.82 -0.21
C LEU A 93 7.74 -6.31 -1.63
N LEU A 94 8.70 -6.41 -2.55
CA LEU A 94 8.51 -5.99 -3.94
C LEU A 94 7.39 -6.77 -4.63
N ARG A 95 7.32 -8.09 -4.41
CA ARG A 95 6.23 -8.90 -4.95
C ARG A 95 4.86 -8.52 -4.36
N ALA A 96 4.80 -8.29 -3.05
CA ALA A 96 3.55 -7.83 -2.42
C ALA A 96 3.12 -6.44 -2.93
N LEU A 97 4.07 -5.58 -3.29
CA LEU A 97 3.79 -4.30 -3.93
C LEU A 97 3.26 -4.47 -5.36
N ASP A 98 3.73 -5.46 -6.12
CA ASP A 98 3.12 -5.81 -7.42
C ASP A 98 1.66 -6.22 -7.26
N ASP A 99 1.38 -7.10 -6.30
CA ASP A 99 0.03 -7.58 -6.02
C ASP A 99 -0.90 -6.44 -5.55
N LEU A 100 -0.39 -5.52 -4.71
CA LEU A 100 -1.10 -4.32 -4.30
C LEU A 100 -1.37 -3.37 -5.48
N ASN A 101 -0.41 -3.16 -6.38
CA ASN A 101 -0.57 -2.24 -7.50
C ASN A 101 -1.63 -2.74 -8.48
N GLN A 102 -1.67 -4.05 -8.76
CA GLN A 102 -2.71 -4.67 -9.59
C GLN A 102 -4.11 -4.46 -9.00
N GLU A 103 -4.24 -4.54 -7.68
CA GLU A 103 -5.51 -4.33 -7.00
C GLU A 103 -5.90 -2.85 -6.96
N LEU A 104 -4.94 -1.93 -6.80
CA LEU A 104 -5.15 -0.49 -6.93
C LEU A 104 -5.65 -0.13 -8.33
N ASP A 105 -4.98 -0.61 -9.38
CA ASP A 105 -5.40 -0.40 -10.77
C ASP A 105 -6.81 -0.92 -11.01
N ARG A 106 -7.13 -2.12 -10.50
CA ARG A 106 -8.48 -2.68 -10.61
C ARG A 106 -9.52 -1.76 -9.97
N VAL A 107 -9.28 -1.32 -8.74
CA VAL A 107 -10.22 -0.48 -7.99
C VAL A 107 -10.39 0.89 -8.65
N LEU A 108 -9.29 1.51 -9.11
CA LEU A 108 -9.32 2.86 -9.66
C LEU A 108 -9.88 2.91 -11.10
N VAL A 109 -9.60 1.90 -11.93
CA VAL A 109 -10.09 1.83 -13.32
C VAL A 109 -11.58 1.45 -13.40
N THR A 110 -12.10 0.66 -12.47
CA THR A 110 -13.51 0.20 -12.48
C THR A 110 -14.51 1.34 -12.17
N THR A 111 -14.03 2.52 -11.80
CA THR A 111 -14.84 3.68 -11.39
C THR A 111 -14.99 4.79 -12.43
N VAL A 112 -14.57 4.55 -13.68
CA VAL A 112 -14.80 5.46 -14.82
C VAL A 112 -15.99 5.00 -15.67
#